data_AF-A0A1Q7YNU7-F1
#
_entry.id   AF-A0A1Q7YNU7-F1
#
_cell.length_a   1.000
_cell.length_b   1.000
_cell.length_c   1.000
_cell.angle_alpha   90.00
_cell.angle_beta   90.00
_cell.angle_gamma   90.00
#
_symmetry.space_group_name_H-M   'P 1'
#
loop_
_entity.id
_entity.type
_entity.pdbx_description
1 polymer ?
#
loop_
_entity_poly.entity_id
_entity_poly.type
_entity_poly.pdbx_seq_one_letter_code
_entity_poly.pdbx_strand_id
1 'polypeptide(L)'
;MNKPLCIKTTVCSQYQRLLEECESALEIWDEHRAEVSVSRLVGREAGDELLRLQAKFARAYAVLQRHSQDCLLCQLASNMGGRDSENLSNVLSDSTMYV
;
A
#
# COMPACT_ATOMS: atom_id res chain seq x y z
N MET A 1 -6.46 -9.69 38.69
CA MET A 1 -5.39 -8.86 38.08
C MET A 1 -5.46 -9.06 36.57
N ASN A 2 -6.07 -8.14 35.84
CA ASN A 2 -6.21 -8.22 34.39
C ASN A 2 -5.01 -7.47 33.78
N LYS A 3 -3.99 -8.20 33.33
CA LYS A 3 -2.89 -7.57 32.59
C LYS A 3 -3.40 -7.21 31.19
N PRO A 4 -3.30 -5.95 30.74
CA PRO A 4 -3.57 -5.63 29.35
C PRO A 4 -2.54 -6.38 28.50
N LEU A 5 -3.03 -7.26 27.62
CA LEU A 5 -2.23 -7.84 26.57
C LEU A 5 -1.77 -6.69 25.67
N CYS A 6 -0.55 -6.22 25.88
CA CYS A 6 0.13 -5.36 24.93
C CYS A 6 0.40 -6.22 23.69
N ILE A 7 -0.57 -6.25 22.78
CA ILE A 7 -0.42 -6.87 21.47
C ILE A 7 0.59 -6.00 20.73
N LYS A 8 1.88 -6.33 20.85
CA LYS A 8 2.89 -5.83 19.92
C LYS A 8 2.43 -6.25 18.53
N THR A 9 1.93 -5.32 17.74
CA THR A 9 1.57 -5.55 16.34
C THR A 9 2.84 -6.00 15.64
N THR A 10 2.97 -7.30 15.38
CA THR A 10 4.13 -7.84 14.67
C THR A 10 4.01 -7.44 13.21
N VAL A 11 4.88 -6.52 12.78
CA VAL A 11 4.99 -6.13 11.37
C VAL A 11 5.47 -7.33 10.57
N CYS A 12 4.81 -7.62 9.45
CA CYS A 12 5.25 -8.66 8.53
C CYS A 12 6.48 -8.17 7.77
N SER A 13 7.67 -8.65 8.13
CA SER A 13 8.93 -8.27 7.49
C SER A 13 8.97 -8.61 6.00
N GLN A 14 8.33 -9.71 5.60
CA GLN A 14 8.23 -10.10 4.19
C GLN A 14 7.34 -9.11 3.41
N TYR A 15 6.23 -8.67 3.99
CA TYR A 15 5.40 -7.62 3.37
C TYR A 15 6.18 -6.33 3.19
N GLN A 16 6.93 -5.90 4.21
CA GLN A 16 7.73 -4.68 4.13
C GLN A 16 8.77 -4.76 3.00
N ARG A 17 9.49 -5.87 2.90
CA ARG A 17 10.44 -6.07 1.81
C ARG A 17 9.76 -6.05 0.43
N LEU A 18 8.62 -6.72 0.29
CA LEU A 18 7.85 -6.73 -0.96
C LEU A 18 7.30 -5.33 -1.31
N LEU A 19 6.96 -4.54 -0.30
CA LEU A 19 6.54 -3.16 -0.45
C LEU A 19 7.70 -2.31 -0.97
N GLU A 20 8.87 -2.38 -0.34
CA GLU A 20 10.09 -1.68 -0.78
C GLU A 20 10.46 -2.05 -2.24
N GLU A 21 10.39 -3.34 -2.59
CA GLU A 21 10.62 -3.81 -3.97
C GLU A 21 9.59 -3.26 -4.96
N CYS A 22 8.32 -3.14 -4.54
CA CYS A 22 7.24 -2.59 -5.36
C CYS A 22 7.37 -1.07 -5.55
N GLU A 23 7.65 -0.33 -4.48
CA GLU A 23 7.85 1.12 -4.50
C GLU A 23 9.07 1.50 -5.33
N SER A 24 10.19 0.80 -5.18
CA SER A 24 11.37 1.01 -6.03
C SER A 24 11.07 0.76 -7.51
N ALA A 25 10.30 -0.29 -7.84
CA ALA A 25 9.92 -0.54 -9.23
C ALA A 25 8.97 0.52 -9.80
N LEU A 26 8.08 1.08 -8.97
CA LEU A 26 7.20 2.19 -9.33
C LEU A 26 8.00 3.46 -9.60
N GLU A 27 8.91 3.82 -8.70
CA GLU A 27 9.74 5.02 -8.80
C GLU A 27 10.54 5.02 -10.12
N ILE A 28 11.22 3.90 -10.43
CA ILE A 28 11.98 3.76 -11.68
C ILE A 28 11.08 3.90 -12.92
N TRP A 29 9.88 3.31 -12.89
CA TRP A 29 8.94 3.41 -14.01
C TRP A 29 8.43 4.84 -14.19
N ASP A 30 8.09 5.53 -13.10
CA ASP A 30 7.60 6.90 -13.11
C ASP A 30 8.68 7.89 -13.55
N GLU A 31 9.91 7.74 -13.07
CA GLU A 31 11.07 8.54 -13.50
C GLU A 31 11.30 8.38 -15.00
N HIS A 32 11.39 7.14 -15.49
CA HIS A 32 11.64 6.90 -16.91
C HIS A 32 10.47 7.38 -17.80
N ARG A 33 9.23 7.25 -17.33
CA ARG A 33 8.06 7.81 -18.02
C ARG A 33 8.15 9.34 -18.11
N ALA A 34 8.60 9.99 -17.04
CA ALA A 34 8.81 11.43 -17.03
C ALA A 34 9.93 11.84 -18.01
N GLU A 35 11.05 11.12 -18.04
CA GLU A 35 12.15 11.36 -18.98
C GLU A 35 11.70 11.27 -20.44
N VAL A 36 10.96 10.22 -20.80
CA VAL A 36 10.42 10.03 -22.15
C VAL A 36 9.49 11.19 -22.53
N SER A 37 8.64 11.63 -21.59
CA SER A 37 7.73 12.76 -21.80
C SER A 37 8.46 14.09 -21.99
N VAL A 38 9.47 14.39 -21.15
CA VAL A 38 10.21 15.66 -21.18
C VAL A 38 11.11 15.74 -22.40
N SER A 39 11.86 14.67 -22.66
CA SER A 39 12.84 14.61 -23.76
C SER A 39 12.19 14.32 -25.11
N ARG A 40 10.86 14.10 -25.14
CA ARG A 40 10.11 13.68 -26.33
C ARG A 40 10.79 12.51 -27.03
N LEU A 41 11.25 11.53 -26.25
CA LEU A 41 11.87 10.33 -26.81
C LEU A 41 10.79 9.55 -27.53
N VAL A 42 10.87 9.54 -28.87
CA VAL A 42 9.95 8.80 -29.72
C VAL A 42 10.74 7.68 -30.37
N GLY A 43 10.30 6.45 -30.17
CA GLY A 43 10.94 5.29 -30.76
C GLY A 43 10.48 3.99 -30.12
N ARG A 44 10.62 2.89 -30.87
CA ARG A 44 10.30 1.55 -30.41
C ARG A 44 11.08 1.21 -29.14
N GLU A 45 12.37 1.53 -29.08
CA GLU A 45 13.23 1.18 -27.94
C GLU A 45 12.77 1.86 -26.63
N ALA A 46 12.45 3.16 -26.68
CA ALA A 46 11.93 3.89 -25.52
C ALA A 46 10.56 3.33 -25.06
N GLY A 47 9.69 2.98 -26.02
CA GLY A 47 8.41 2.33 -25.72
C GLY A 47 8.57 0.93 -25.13
N ASP A 48 9.46 0.11 -25.69
CA ASP A 48 9.74 -1.25 -25.25
C ASP A 48 10.33 -1.23 -23.82
N GLU A 49 11.21 -0.28 -23.51
CA GLU A 49 11.78 -0.12 -22.17
C GLU A 49 10.72 0.33 -21.14
N LEU A 50 9.86 1.29 -21.50
CA LEU A 50 8.74 1.69 -20.64
C LEU A 50 7.80 0.52 -20.33
N LEU A 51 7.46 -0.30 -21.33
CA LEU A 51 6.63 -1.48 -21.14
C LEU A 51 7.33 -2.53 -20.27
N ARG A 52 8.64 -2.71 -20.43
CA ARG A 52 9.44 -3.62 -19.60
C ARG A 52 9.42 -3.19 -18.13
N LEU A 53 9.62 -1.90 -17.86
CA LEU A 53 9.58 -1.32 -16.51
C LEU A 53 8.18 -1.40 -15.91
N GLN A 54 7.14 -1.07 -16.67
CA GLN A 54 5.75 -1.22 -16.25
C GLN A 54 5.43 -2.66 -15.87
N ALA A 55 5.88 -3.64 -16.67
CA ALA A 55 5.69 -5.05 -16.38
C ALA A 55 6.46 -5.50 -15.12
N LYS A 56 7.63 -4.90 -14.82
CA LYS A 56 8.38 -5.16 -13.59
C LYS A 56 7.60 -4.66 -12.37
N PHE A 57 7.09 -3.43 -12.42
CA PHE A 57 6.23 -2.89 -11.36
C PHE A 57 4.97 -3.75 -11.16
N ALA A 58 4.24 -4.07 -12.23
CA ALA A 58 3.02 -4.88 -12.15
C ALA A 58 3.27 -6.26 -11.51
N ARG A 59 4.41 -6.89 -11.80
CA ARG A 59 4.80 -8.15 -11.16
C ARG A 59 5.09 -7.99 -9.67
N ALA A 60 5.85 -6.97 -9.29
CA ALA A 60 6.15 -6.69 -7.87
C ALA A 60 4.86 -6.44 -7.08
N TYR A 61 3.96 -5.62 -7.64
CA TYR A 61 2.66 -5.36 -7.05
C TYR A 61 1.80 -6.63 -6.90
N ALA A 62 1.75 -7.47 -7.93
CA ALA A 62 0.98 -8.72 -7.87
C ALA A 62 1.51 -9.68 -6.78
N VAL A 63 2.83 -9.73 -6.58
CA VAL A 63 3.45 -10.54 -5.52
C VAL A 63 3.11 -9.96 -4.14
N LEU A 64 3.22 -8.64 -3.96
CA LEU A 64 2.84 -7.95 -2.72
C LEU A 64 1.36 -8.17 -2.38
N GLN A 65 0.48 -7.97 -3.36
CA GLN A 65 -0.96 -8.15 -3.21
C GLN A 65 -1.30 -9.59 -2.82
N ARG A 66 -0.72 -10.57 -3.51
CA ARG A 66 -0.89 -11.98 -3.15
C ARG A 66 -0.40 -12.27 -1.73
N HIS A 67 0.77 -11.76 -1.35
CA HIS A 67 1.27 -11.94 0.01
C HIS A 67 0.32 -11.33 1.05
N SER A 68 -0.25 -10.15 0.80
CA SER A 68 -1.21 -9.51 1.70
C SER A 68 -2.48 -10.35 1.90
N GLN A 69 -2.88 -11.11 0.87
CA GLN A 69 -4.06 -11.97 0.88
C GLN A 69 -3.78 -13.33 1.52
N ASP A 70 -2.57 -13.88 1.39
CA ASP A 70 -2.25 -15.24 1.83
C ASP A 70 -1.54 -15.29 3.19
N CYS A 71 -0.92 -14.19 3.63
CA CYS A 71 -0.16 -14.13 4.88
C CYS A 71 -1.08 -13.89 6.07
N LEU A 72 -1.11 -14.83 7.02
CA LEU A 72 -1.91 -14.72 8.24
C LEU A 72 -1.60 -13.45 9.05
N LEU A 73 -0.33 -13.03 9.14
CA LEU A 73 0.03 -11.80 9.83
C LEU A 73 -0.54 -10.56 9.13
N CYS A 74 -0.49 -10.51 7.81
CA CYS A 74 -1.07 -9.42 7.02
C CYS A 74 -2.61 -9.42 7.13
N GLN A 75 -3.26 -10.58 7.02
CA GLN A 75 -4.71 -10.70 7.19
C GLN A 75 -5.16 -10.22 8.59
N LEU A 76 -4.43 -10.62 9.64
CA LEU A 76 -4.72 -10.18 11.00
C LEU A 76 -4.56 -8.66 11.14
N ALA A 77 -3.52 -8.07 10.57
CA ALA A 77 -3.31 -6.63 10.56
C ALA A 77 -4.44 -5.89 9.81
N SER A 78 -4.87 -6.38 8.65
CA SER A 78 -6.00 -5.81 7.89
C SER A 78 -7.32 -5.88 8.66
N ASN A 79 -7.58 -6.97 9.38
CA ASN A 79 -8.81 -7.15 10.17
C ASN A 79 -8.82 -6.35 11.49
N MET A 80 -7.66 -5.93 11.99
CA MET A 80 -7.56 -5.02 13.14
C MET A 80 -7.73 -3.56 12.73
N GLY A 81 -7.26 -3.17 11.53
CA GLY A 81 -7.42 -1.79 11.02
C GLY A 81 -8.85 -1.41 10.62
N GLY A 82 -9.77 -2.37 10.47
CA GLY A 82 -11.16 -2.12 10.03
C GLY A 82 -12.18 -1.86 11.14
N ARG A 83 -11.81 -1.95 12.43
CA ARG A 83 -12.76 -1.88 13.56
C ARG A 83 -12.77 -0.58 14.36
N ASP A 84 -12.01 0.42 13.94
CA ASP A 84 -12.00 1.74 14.62
C ASP A 84 -12.88 2.80 13.92
N SER A 85 -13.60 2.44 12.85
CA SER A 85 -14.45 3.38 12.08
C SER A 85 -15.93 3.40 12.50
N GLU A 86 -16.34 2.65 13.51
CA GLU A 86 -17.73 2.60 14.00
C GLU A 86 -17.85 3.04 15.47
N ASN A 87 -17.24 4.15 15.88
CA ASN A 87 -17.56 4.75 17.18
C ASN A 87 -17.44 6.28 17.28
N LEU A 88 -17.19 7.00 16.17
CA LEU A 88 -17.16 8.47 16.18
C LEU A 88 -18.49 9.12 15.77
N SER A 89 -19.50 8.35 15.34
CA SER A 89 -20.83 8.90 15.01
C SER A 89 -21.73 9.16 16.23
N ASN A 90 -21.37 8.70 17.42
CA ASN A 90 -22.23 8.78 18.61
C ASN A 90 -21.87 9.89 19.60
N VAL A 91 -20.89 10.76 19.31
CA VAL A 91 -20.46 11.83 20.24
C VAL A 91 -20.83 13.24 19.76
N LEU A 92 -21.47 13.40 18.60
CA LEU A 92 -21.86 14.73 18.08
C LEU A 92 -23.37 14.97 17.95
N SER A 93 -24.22 14.03 18.39
CA SER A 93 -25.69 14.24 18.41
C SER A 93 -26.25 14.74 19.74
N ASP A 94 -25.43 14.96 20.77
CA ASP A 94 -25.93 15.32 22.10
C ASP A 94 -25.25 16.57 22.70
N SER A 95 -25.37 17.68 21.98
CA SER A 95 -25.35 19.01 22.61
C SER A 95 -26.34 19.94 21.90
N THR A 96 -27.60 19.60 22.14
CA THR A 96 -28.53 20.50 22.82
C THR A 96 -28.58 21.95 22.34
N MET A 97 -29.59 22.18 21.49
CA MET A 97 -30.38 23.41 21.45
C MET A 97 -30.62 23.97 22.86
N TYR A 98 -30.14 25.19 23.11
CA TYR A 98 -30.81 26.12 24.00
C TYR A 98 -30.87 27.50 23.32
N VAL A 99 -32.13 27.84 23.00
CA VAL A 99 -32.82 29.12 22.80
C VAL A 99 -31.98 30.40 22.83
#